data_AF-A0A2J7ZZ41-F1
#
_entry.id   AF-A0A2J7ZZ41-F1
#
_cell.length_a   1.000
_cell.length_b   1.000
_cell.length_c   1.000
_cell.angle_alpha   90.00
_cell.angle_beta   90.00
_cell.angle_gamma   90.00
#
_symmetry.space_group_name_H-M   'P 1'
#
loop_
_entity.id
_entity.type
_entity.pdbx_description
1 polymer ?
#
loop_
_entity_poly.entity_id
_entity_poly.type
_entity_poly.pdbx_seq_one_letter_code
_entity_poly.pdbx_strand_id
1 'polypeptide(L)'
;MPELQESRLYTNLPHDKIRAALHALFAKCLDAEGTTHLVVTSWLPKPTTDTPVPQVHYKAQFARRTDYTPSVGSRYREHQSGDITRKITLDDFDALLDTLLNATFIEFAGLLVQQICGTPMGISPAPFIANLFLAWYEFEFLQQYNTFAPVDIPDDSTADERTAQEAQNDRNRAVRRLLREFIWTRRYLDDLLSLRNPHLEPLLKRGAGPAPGHVIHGLYPEELDIPVQQHPHLPVSDVPFLDVLICFVPVDGVCRFTTRLYDKRYQPAFLHVRLSRFIHSSSNVNEAAKRTIFISQFRRLQRIILDIDNFIFEIADLIVTLMERGYLRPQLLRQCADQLFFLPQLFLVQRPEQQRSHSGATAEPQRRLSGAQQLPGRYDGGFTRETPVVQWLWSIVLHELTPEDQRAFLAFFTGSDRSPIGGLGSLRPVIQRDGPDSDKLPTSHTCFNTMLLPGYSTHAKLKAKLLLAIENAQGFGLR
;
A
#
# COMPACT_ATOMS: atom_id res chain seq x y z
N MET A 1 2.02 -34.37 -17.07
CA MET A 1 1.60 -33.41 -16.03
C MET A 1 0.42 -32.67 -16.62
N PRO A 2 -0.82 -32.93 -16.19
CA PRO A 2 -1.96 -32.14 -16.63
C PRO A 2 -1.68 -30.68 -16.26
N GLU A 3 -2.00 -29.76 -17.16
CA GLU A 3 -1.84 -28.32 -16.95
C GLU A 3 -2.49 -27.93 -15.63
N LEU A 4 -1.66 -27.59 -14.64
CA LEU A 4 -2.07 -26.91 -13.41
C LEU A 4 -2.55 -25.51 -13.81
N GLN A 5 -3.79 -25.44 -14.30
CA GLN A 5 -4.56 -24.21 -14.40
C GLN A 5 -5.06 -23.80 -13.00
N GLU A 6 -4.15 -23.68 -12.03
CA GLU A 6 -4.45 -23.05 -10.76
C GLU A 6 -4.22 -21.56 -10.90
N SER A 7 -5.28 -20.87 -11.26
CA SER A 7 -5.33 -19.43 -11.37
C SER A 7 -5.06 -18.75 -10.01
N ARG A 8 -3.86 -18.17 -9.90
CA ARG A 8 -3.46 -16.90 -9.22
C ARG A 8 -2.74 -16.98 -7.88
N LEU A 9 -1.48 -16.56 -7.95
CA LEU A 9 -0.88 -15.63 -6.99
C LEU A 9 -1.03 -14.21 -7.54
N TYR A 10 -1.13 -13.22 -6.64
CA TYR A 10 -0.91 -11.82 -7.00
C TYR A 10 0.29 -11.78 -7.93
N THR A 11 0.17 -11.18 -9.12
CA THR A 11 1.19 -11.13 -10.19
C THR A 11 1.05 -12.08 -11.40
N ASN A 12 -0.16 -12.34 -11.91
CA ASN A 12 -0.35 -12.87 -13.28
C ASN A 12 -0.08 -11.80 -14.37
N LEU A 13 0.87 -10.89 -14.17
CA LEU A 13 1.24 -9.90 -15.17
C LEU A 13 2.33 -10.48 -16.08
N PRO A 14 2.05 -10.77 -17.35
CA PRO A 14 3.08 -11.22 -18.27
C PRO A 14 4.17 -10.14 -18.42
N HIS A 15 5.45 -10.54 -18.41
CA HIS A 15 6.56 -9.58 -18.50
C HIS A 15 6.52 -8.76 -19.82
N ASP A 16 6.00 -9.33 -20.91
CA ASP A 16 5.76 -8.64 -22.17
C ASP A 16 4.73 -7.51 -22.04
N LYS A 17 3.68 -7.69 -21.23
CA LYS A 17 2.70 -6.64 -20.93
C LYS A 17 3.31 -5.53 -20.11
N ILE A 18 4.13 -5.88 -19.11
CA ILE A 18 4.91 -4.91 -18.33
C ILE A 18 5.81 -4.10 -19.27
N ARG A 19 6.58 -4.78 -20.12
CA ARG A 19 7.45 -4.14 -21.12
C ARG A 19 6.67 -3.18 -22.02
N ALA A 20 5.58 -3.64 -22.62
CA ALA A 20 4.77 -2.82 -23.53
C ALA A 20 4.20 -1.58 -22.85
N ALA A 21 3.64 -1.72 -21.64
CA ALA A 21 3.06 -0.60 -20.90
C ALA A 21 4.13 0.43 -20.48
N LEU A 22 5.25 -0.01 -19.92
CA LEU A 22 6.32 0.92 -19.51
C LEU A 22 7.05 1.54 -20.71
N HIS A 23 7.22 0.80 -21.81
CA HIS A 23 7.72 1.33 -23.07
C HIS A 23 6.81 2.45 -23.57
N ALA A 24 5.50 2.19 -23.66
CA ALA A 24 4.53 3.17 -24.15
C ALA A 24 4.48 4.40 -23.24
N LEU A 25 4.55 4.22 -21.92
CA LEU A 25 4.64 5.31 -20.96
C LEU A 25 5.89 6.16 -21.19
N PHE A 26 7.06 5.53 -21.29
CA PHE A 26 8.31 6.25 -21.47
C PHE A 26 8.36 6.96 -22.83
N ALA A 27 7.94 6.30 -23.91
CA ALA A 27 7.81 6.89 -25.23
C ALA A 27 6.89 8.12 -25.20
N LYS A 28 5.73 8.04 -24.52
CA LYS A 28 4.81 9.16 -24.39
C LYS A 28 5.39 10.33 -23.60
N CYS A 29 6.19 10.04 -22.57
CA CYS A 29 6.93 11.08 -21.85
C CYS A 29 7.98 11.76 -22.75
N LEU A 30 8.60 11.03 -23.68
CA LEU A 30 9.53 11.61 -24.65
C LEU A 30 8.83 12.46 -25.72
N ASP A 31 7.64 12.06 -26.16
CA ASP A 31 6.86 12.83 -27.14
C ASP A 31 6.41 14.20 -26.61
N ALA A 32 6.39 14.40 -25.29
CA ALA A 32 6.10 15.69 -24.69
C ALA A 32 7.24 16.70 -24.98
N GLU A 33 6.87 17.87 -25.49
CA GLU A 33 7.73 19.08 -25.58
C GLU A 33 9.06 18.92 -26.35
N GLY A 34 9.11 18.00 -27.32
CA GLY A 34 10.29 17.76 -28.17
C GLY A 34 11.47 17.17 -27.41
N THR A 35 11.22 16.52 -26.26
CA THR A 35 12.24 15.77 -25.54
C THR A 35 12.61 14.51 -26.31
N THR A 36 13.83 14.01 -26.12
CA THR A 36 14.33 12.85 -26.89
C THR A 36 14.98 11.79 -26.02
N HIS A 37 15.26 12.13 -24.76
CA HIS A 37 15.90 11.24 -23.82
C HIS A 37 15.71 11.72 -22.38
N LEU A 38 15.97 10.83 -21.45
CA LEU A 38 16.12 11.14 -20.03
C LEU A 38 17.61 11.34 -19.71
N VAL A 39 17.93 12.42 -19.00
CA VAL A 39 19.26 12.70 -18.48
C VAL A 39 19.30 12.32 -17.01
N VAL A 40 20.17 11.39 -16.65
CA VAL A 40 20.36 10.92 -15.27
C VAL A 40 21.75 11.31 -14.81
N THR A 41 21.83 12.21 -13.82
CA THR A 41 23.08 12.59 -13.16
C THR A 41 23.19 11.88 -11.83
N SER A 42 24.31 11.19 -11.62
CA SER A 42 24.67 10.54 -10.36
C SER A 42 25.89 11.20 -9.73
N TRP A 43 25.87 11.40 -8.42
CA TRP A 43 26.99 11.96 -7.66
C TRP A 43 27.14 11.28 -6.30
N LEU A 44 28.36 11.32 -5.76
CA LEU A 44 28.67 10.84 -4.43
C LEU A 44 28.86 12.06 -3.50
N PRO A 45 27.98 12.28 -2.51
CA PRO A 45 28.15 13.38 -1.58
C PRO A 45 29.42 13.19 -0.75
N LYS A 46 30.02 14.31 -0.31
CA LYS A 46 31.11 14.24 0.66
C LYS A 46 30.59 13.63 1.97
N PRO A 47 31.34 12.72 2.60
CA PRO A 47 30.94 12.14 3.87
C PRO A 47 30.74 13.23 4.92
N THR A 48 29.64 13.16 5.67
CA THR A 48 29.35 14.04 6.80
C THR A 48 29.43 13.26 8.10
N THR A 49 29.52 13.95 9.23
CA THR A 49 29.55 13.34 10.57
C THR A 49 28.35 12.42 10.84
N ASP A 50 27.21 12.66 10.18
CA ASP A 50 25.97 11.89 10.34
C ASP A 50 25.82 10.72 9.35
N THR A 51 26.61 10.69 8.27
CA THR A 51 26.59 9.60 7.26
C THR A 51 28.00 9.15 6.91
N PRO A 52 28.58 8.20 7.68
CA PRO A 52 29.96 7.75 7.49
C PRO A 52 30.16 6.93 6.20
N VAL A 53 29.09 6.43 5.58
CA VAL A 53 29.13 5.77 4.27
C VAL A 53 28.31 6.62 3.28
N PRO A 54 28.96 7.33 2.35
CA PRO A 54 28.25 8.14 1.36
C PRO A 54 27.49 7.23 0.39
N GLN A 55 26.20 7.53 0.17
CA GLN A 55 25.36 6.84 -0.83
C GLN A 55 25.36 7.62 -2.13
N VAL A 56 25.27 6.93 -3.27
CA VAL A 56 25.14 7.58 -4.58
C VAL A 56 23.75 8.21 -4.69
N HIS A 57 23.71 9.51 -4.97
CA HIS A 57 22.47 10.23 -5.26
C HIS A 57 22.23 10.32 -6.76
N TYR A 58 20.97 10.43 -7.15
CA TYR A 58 20.54 10.51 -8.54
C TYR A 58 19.58 11.69 -8.75
N LYS A 59 19.70 12.34 -9.89
CA LYS A 59 18.75 13.34 -10.40
C LYS A 59 18.44 12.99 -11.84
N ALA A 60 17.16 12.87 -12.16
CA ALA A 60 16.69 12.58 -13.51
C ALA A 60 15.84 13.74 -14.05
N GLN A 61 16.01 14.07 -15.33
CA GLN A 61 15.21 15.09 -16.02
C GLN A 61 15.08 14.76 -17.50
N PHE A 62 13.91 15.01 -18.09
CA PHE A 62 13.72 14.88 -19.54
C PHE A 62 14.43 16.04 -20.25
N ALA A 63 15.07 15.75 -21.39
CA ALA A 63 15.89 16.72 -22.10
C ALA A 63 15.80 16.60 -23.63
N ARG A 64 16.15 17.68 -24.33
CA ARG A 64 16.20 17.76 -25.79
C ARG A 64 17.56 17.33 -26.30
N ARG A 65 17.64 16.98 -27.59
CA ARG A 65 18.84 16.41 -28.22
C ARG A 65 20.10 17.27 -28.05
N THR A 66 19.95 18.58 -27.96
CA THR A 66 21.04 19.56 -27.80
C THR A 66 21.65 19.61 -26.41
N ASP A 67 20.94 19.11 -25.40
CA ASP A 67 21.27 19.37 -23.99
C ASP A 67 22.34 18.41 -23.46
N TYR A 68 22.75 17.44 -24.29
CA TYR A 68 23.70 16.40 -23.92
C TYR A 68 24.74 16.14 -25.03
N THR A 69 25.99 16.49 -24.73
CA THR A 69 27.16 16.20 -25.55
C THR A 69 28.14 15.37 -24.72
N PRO A 70 28.28 14.05 -25.00
CA PRO A 70 29.26 13.22 -24.31
C PRO A 70 30.67 13.54 -24.79
N SER A 71 31.67 13.15 -23.99
CA SER A 71 33.06 13.13 -24.43
C SER A 71 33.25 12.13 -25.57
N VAL A 72 34.21 12.40 -26.47
CA VAL A 72 34.50 11.55 -27.63
C VAL A 72 34.79 10.11 -27.17
N GLY A 73 34.04 9.14 -27.68
CA GLY A 73 34.19 7.71 -27.34
C GLY A 73 33.49 7.26 -26.05
N SER A 74 32.81 8.16 -25.32
CA SER A 74 32.05 7.83 -24.10
C SER A 74 30.54 7.84 -24.32
N ARG A 75 29.81 6.98 -23.60
CA ARG A 75 28.33 7.04 -23.51
C ARG A 75 27.85 8.00 -22.41
N TYR A 76 28.74 8.41 -21.50
CA TYR A 76 28.44 9.28 -20.36
C TYR A 76 29.31 10.54 -20.37
N ARG A 77 28.80 11.63 -19.79
CA ARG A 77 29.53 12.87 -19.55
C ARG A 77 29.98 12.91 -18.10
N GLU A 78 31.27 12.96 -17.86
CA GLU A 78 31.85 13.19 -16.54
C GLU A 78 32.08 14.69 -16.35
N HIS A 79 31.60 15.23 -15.24
CA HIS A 79 31.81 16.63 -14.87
C HIS A 79 33.10 16.77 -14.08
N GLN A 80 33.67 17.98 -14.08
CA GLN A 80 34.89 18.27 -13.31
C GLN A 80 34.72 18.05 -11.80
N SER A 81 33.48 18.02 -11.30
CA SER A 81 33.12 17.68 -9.92
C SER A 81 33.22 16.19 -9.56
N GLY A 82 33.38 15.29 -10.56
CA GLY A 82 33.28 13.84 -10.39
C GLY A 82 31.86 13.28 -10.58
N ASP A 83 30.89 14.13 -10.92
CA ASP A 83 29.51 13.71 -11.19
C ASP A 83 29.43 13.06 -12.58
N ILE A 84 28.63 12.00 -12.69
CA ILE A 84 28.45 11.27 -13.96
C ILE A 84 27.04 11.53 -14.47
N THR A 85 26.92 12.09 -15.66
CA THR A 85 25.65 12.27 -16.36
C THR A 85 25.51 11.27 -17.50
N ARG A 86 24.39 10.55 -17.55
CA ARG A 86 24.05 9.56 -18.56
C ARG A 86 22.82 10.00 -19.33
N LYS A 87 22.86 9.78 -20.64
CA LYS A 87 21.68 9.85 -21.51
C LYS A 87 21.03 8.47 -21.58
N ILE A 88 19.72 8.42 -21.38
CA ILE A 88 18.88 7.22 -21.49
C ILE A 88 17.85 7.47 -22.58
N THR A 89 18.03 6.81 -23.73
CA THR A 89 17.06 6.77 -24.83
C THR A 89 15.95 5.76 -24.55
N LEU A 90 14.95 5.69 -25.43
CA LEU A 90 13.92 4.64 -25.39
C LEU A 90 14.55 3.24 -25.47
N ASP A 91 15.50 3.03 -26.39
CA ASP A 91 16.22 1.76 -26.53
C ASP A 91 17.03 1.41 -25.27
N ASP A 92 17.70 2.40 -24.66
CA ASP A 92 18.43 2.18 -23.41
C ASP A 92 17.49 1.82 -22.26
N PHE A 93 16.32 2.46 -22.20
CA PHE A 93 15.29 2.17 -21.21
C PHE A 93 14.76 0.75 -21.37
N ASP A 94 14.42 0.33 -22.59
CA ASP A 94 13.94 -1.03 -22.87
C ASP A 94 14.99 -2.08 -22.50
N ALA A 95 16.27 -1.85 -22.83
CA ALA A 95 17.36 -2.76 -22.46
C ALA A 95 17.55 -2.87 -20.93
N LEU A 96 17.42 -1.75 -20.20
CA LEU A 96 17.48 -1.75 -18.74
C LEU A 96 16.28 -2.47 -18.13
N LEU A 97 15.07 -2.21 -18.64
CA LEU A 97 13.85 -2.86 -18.18
C LEU A 97 13.91 -4.37 -18.42
N ASP A 98 14.39 -4.81 -19.58
CA ASP A 98 14.59 -6.22 -19.90
C ASP A 98 15.58 -6.89 -18.97
N THR A 99 16.68 -6.22 -18.66
CA THR A 99 17.65 -6.73 -17.70
C THR A 99 17.00 -6.92 -16.33
N LEU A 100 16.20 -5.94 -15.87
CA LEU A 100 15.52 -6.01 -14.57
C LEU A 100 14.46 -7.12 -14.51
N LEU A 101 13.62 -7.25 -15.53
CA LEU A 101 12.57 -8.27 -15.58
C LEU A 101 13.18 -9.68 -15.69
N ASN A 102 14.30 -9.84 -16.38
CA ASN A 102 14.95 -11.14 -16.57
C ASN A 102 15.92 -11.52 -15.44
N ALA A 103 16.21 -10.63 -14.49
CA ALA A 103 17.20 -10.85 -13.43
C ALA A 103 16.67 -11.66 -12.22
N THR A 104 15.38 -12.01 -12.18
CA THR A 104 14.79 -12.67 -11.02
C THR A 104 14.79 -14.19 -11.20
N PHE A 105 15.66 -14.85 -10.45
CA PHE A 105 15.75 -16.31 -10.36
C PHE A 105 15.40 -16.76 -8.95
N ILE A 106 14.67 -17.86 -8.85
CA ILE A 106 14.20 -18.45 -7.60
C ILE A 106 14.67 -19.90 -7.58
N GLU A 107 15.21 -20.34 -6.44
CA GLU A 107 15.48 -21.75 -6.24
C GLU A 107 14.18 -22.44 -5.76
N PHE A 108 13.67 -23.36 -6.56
CA PHE A 108 12.44 -24.10 -6.28
C PHE A 108 12.68 -25.60 -6.47
N ALA A 109 12.50 -26.38 -5.40
CA ALA A 109 12.73 -27.83 -5.39
C ALA A 109 14.13 -28.25 -5.90
N GLY A 110 15.17 -27.46 -5.60
CA GLY A 110 16.55 -27.71 -6.05
C GLY A 110 16.82 -27.34 -7.52
N LEU A 111 15.84 -26.75 -8.20
CA LEU A 111 15.99 -26.18 -9.54
C LEU A 111 16.08 -24.67 -9.45
N LEU A 112 16.98 -24.08 -10.24
CA LEU A 112 17.00 -22.64 -10.46
C LEU A 112 16.00 -22.31 -11.57
N VAL A 113 14.92 -21.63 -11.22
CA VAL A 113 13.86 -21.23 -12.15
C VAL A 113 13.83 -19.71 -12.33
N GLN A 114 13.57 -19.24 -13.53
CA GLN A 114 13.42 -17.81 -13.82
C GLN A 114 11.96 -17.40 -13.64
N GLN A 115 11.73 -16.26 -12.99
CA GLN A 115 10.40 -15.65 -12.97
C GLN A 115 10.10 -15.04 -14.35
N ILE A 116 9.03 -15.50 -15.00
CA ILE A 116 8.59 -15.00 -16.33
C ILE A 116 7.27 -14.24 -16.26
N CYS A 117 6.63 -14.27 -15.10
CA CYS A 117 5.33 -13.65 -14.87
C CYS A 117 5.36 -12.97 -13.51
N GLY A 118 4.80 -11.78 -13.49
CA GLY A 118 4.61 -10.97 -12.33
C GLY A 118 5.61 -9.84 -12.15
N THR A 119 5.40 -9.01 -11.13
CA THR A 119 6.42 -8.04 -10.77
C THR A 119 7.60 -8.79 -10.16
N PRO A 120 8.85 -8.49 -10.57
CA PRO A 120 10.04 -9.14 -10.02
C PRO A 120 10.19 -8.75 -8.55
N MET A 121 9.68 -9.56 -7.64
CA MET A 121 9.70 -9.24 -6.21
C MET A 121 11.10 -9.49 -5.63
N GLY A 122 11.56 -8.61 -4.75
CA GLY A 122 12.87 -8.72 -4.09
C GLY A 122 13.97 -7.84 -4.71
N ILE A 123 13.70 -7.17 -5.83
CA ILE A 123 14.57 -6.11 -6.35
C ILE A 123 14.08 -4.73 -5.87
N SER A 124 15.01 -3.80 -5.64
CA SER A 124 14.70 -2.43 -5.22
C SER A 124 13.65 -1.71 -6.08
N PRO A 125 13.62 -1.83 -7.43
CA PRO A 125 12.64 -1.12 -8.25
C PRO A 125 11.25 -1.76 -8.33
N ALA A 126 11.02 -2.95 -7.73
CA ALA A 126 9.76 -3.68 -7.90
C ALA A 126 8.48 -2.88 -7.61
N PRO A 127 8.39 -2.07 -6.53
CA PRO A 127 7.22 -1.23 -6.28
C PRO A 127 7.02 -0.15 -7.34
N PHE A 128 8.11 0.38 -7.90
CA PHE A 128 8.06 1.39 -8.95
C PHE A 128 7.57 0.81 -10.27
N ILE A 129 7.98 -0.42 -10.62
CA ILE A 129 7.48 -1.11 -11.81
C ILE A 129 5.96 -1.27 -11.74
N ALA A 130 5.44 -1.71 -10.58
CA ALA A 130 4.00 -1.83 -10.35
C ALA A 130 3.28 -0.48 -10.50
N ASN A 131 3.79 0.57 -9.87
CA ASN A 131 3.19 1.90 -9.92
C ASN A 131 3.20 2.50 -11.33
N LEU A 132 4.32 2.38 -12.06
CA LEU A 132 4.44 2.87 -13.44
C LEU A 132 3.51 2.12 -14.39
N PHE A 133 3.39 0.80 -14.21
CA PHE A 133 2.44 0.00 -14.96
C PHE A 133 1.00 0.50 -14.77
N LEU A 134 0.56 0.69 -13.52
CA LEU A 134 -0.78 1.20 -13.22
C LEU A 134 -0.98 2.63 -13.77
N ALA A 135 0.03 3.49 -13.60
CA ALA A 135 -0.01 4.88 -14.07
C ALA A 135 -0.21 4.99 -15.59
N TRP A 136 0.33 4.05 -16.38
CA TRP A 136 0.10 4.03 -17.83
C TRP A 136 -1.38 3.83 -18.18
N TYR A 137 -2.05 2.87 -17.55
CA TYR A 137 -3.46 2.59 -17.80
C TYR A 137 -4.38 3.69 -17.27
N GLU A 138 -4.03 4.30 -16.13
CA GLU A 138 -4.71 5.48 -15.60
C GLU A 138 -4.60 6.68 -16.57
N PHE A 139 -3.41 6.90 -17.14
CA PHE A 139 -3.19 7.90 -18.16
C PHE A 139 -4.02 7.63 -19.43
N GLU A 140 -4.00 6.40 -19.97
CA GLU A 140 -4.82 6.03 -21.14
C GLU A 140 -6.31 6.23 -20.86
N PHE A 141 -6.78 5.84 -19.69
CA PHE A 141 -8.18 6.00 -19.29
C PHE A 141 -8.60 7.47 -19.28
N LEU A 142 -7.77 8.36 -18.72
CA LEU A 142 -8.03 9.80 -18.71
C LEU A 142 -7.93 10.44 -20.10
N GLN A 143 -7.08 9.92 -21.00
CA GLN A 143 -6.96 10.42 -22.37
C GLN A 143 -8.25 10.26 -23.18
N GLN A 144 -9.14 9.32 -22.81
CA GLN A 144 -10.48 9.23 -23.38
C GLN A 144 -11.28 10.55 -23.24
N TYR A 145 -10.94 11.43 -22.29
CA TYR A 145 -11.59 12.73 -22.15
C TYR A 145 -11.51 13.57 -23.44
N ASN A 146 -10.39 13.44 -24.16
CA ASN A 146 -10.12 14.20 -25.37
C ASN A 146 -10.91 13.69 -26.58
N THR A 147 -11.33 12.41 -26.59
CA THR A 147 -12.06 11.83 -27.73
C THR A 147 -13.52 12.30 -27.81
N PHE A 148 -14.09 12.81 -26.72
CA PHE A 148 -15.50 13.22 -26.65
C PHE A 148 -15.70 14.74 -26.79
N ALA A 149 -15.05 15.38 -27.76
CA ALA A 149 -15.31 16.78 -28.10
C ALA A 149 -16.75 16.99 -28.60
N PRO A 150 -17.41 18.14 -28.33
CA PRO A 150 -18.68 18.45 -28.96
C PRO A 150 -18.42 18.57 -30.45
N VAL A 151 -19.34 18.04 -31.24
CA VAL A 151 -19.34 18.21 -32.69
C VAL A 151 -20.06 19.50 -33.02
N ASP A 152 -19.46 20.29 -33.90
CA ASP A 152 -20.09 21.49 -34.44
C ASP A 152 -21.33 21.09 -35.26
N ILE A 153 -22.39 21.89 -35.14
CA ILE A 153 -23.64 21.68 -35.86
C ILE A 153 -23.72 22.76 -36.94
N PRO A 154 -23.53 22.40 -38.23
CA PRO A 154 -23.66 23.34 -39.33
C PRO A 154 -25.07 23.95 -39.42
N ASP A 155 -25.17 25.22 -39.83
CA ASP A 155 -26.46 25.91 -39.95
C ASP A 155 -27.38 25.32 -41.04
N ASP A 156 -26.82 24.59 -42.00
CA ASP A 156 -27.50 23.92 -43.11
C ASP A 156 -27.96 22.49 -42.79
N SER A 157 -27.74 22.00 -41.56
CA SER A 157 -28.19 20.67 -41.11
C SER A 157 -29.72 20.54 -41.14
N THR A 158 -30.22 19.36 -41.52
CA THR A 158 -31.65 19.04 -41.39
C THR A 158 -32.08 18.95 -39.91
N ALA A 159 -33.38 19.08 -39.62
CA ALA A 159 -33.90 19.00 -38.25
C ALA A 159 -33.56 17.66 -37.55
N ASP A 160 -33.61 16.56 -38.29
CA ASP A 160 -33.27 15.22 -37.79
C ASP A 160 -31.76 15.08 -37.52
N GLU A 161 -30.91 15.57 -38.43
CA GLU A 161 -29.44 15.58 -38.24
C GLU A 161 -29.04 16.44 -37.05
N ARG A 162 -29.66 17.61 -36.91
CA ARG A 162 -29.43 18.52 -35.78
C ARG A 162 -29.78 17.85 -34.45
N THR A 163 -30.92 17.18 -34.38
CA THR A 163 -31.36 16.45 -33.17
C THR A 163 -30.41 15.32 -32.82
N ALA A 164 -29.93 14.55 -33.81
CA ALA A 164 -28.96 13.48 -33.60
C ALA A 164 -27.60 14.00 -33.12
N GLN A 165 -27.13 15.12 -33.69
CA GLN A 165 -25.86 15.75 -33.31
C GLN A 165 -25.91 16.34 -31.88
N GLU A 166 -27.05 16.94 -31.50
CA GLU A 166 -27.30 17.44 -30.14
C GLU A 166 -27.30 16.30 -29.12
N ALA A 167 -27.98 15.19 -29.41
CA ALA A 167 -27.97 14.00 -28.56
C ALA A 167 -26.56 13.42 -28.39
N GLN A 168 -25.75 13.43 -29.45
CA GLN A 168 -24.35 13.01 -29.39
C GLN A 168 -23.51 13.97 -28.53
N ASN A 169 -23.74 15.28 -28.62
CA ASN A 169 -23.07 16.29 -27.80
C ASN A 169 -23.40 16.15 -26.31
N ASP A 170 -24.66 15.83 -25.97
CA ASP A 170 -25.08 15.56 -24.60
C ASP A 170 -24.43 14.30 -24.04
N ARG A 171 -24.37 13.22 -24.85
CA ARG A 171 -23.64 12.00 -24.50
C ARG A 171 -22.16 12.29 -24.24
N ASN A 172 -21.52 13.05 -25.13
CA ASN A 172 -20.10 13.45 -24.99
C ASN A 172 -19.87 14.26 -23.71
N ARG A 173 -20.79 15.17 -23.36
CA ARG A 173 -20.73 15.97 -22.13
C ARG A 173 -20.88 15.10 -20.87
N ALA A 174 -21.79 14.13 -20.88
CA ALA A 174 -21.99 13.21 -19.77
C ALA A 174 -20.73 12.37 -19.50
N VAL A 175 -20.11 11.83 -20.55
CA VAL A 175 -18.85 11.06 -20.45
C VAL A 175 -17.72 11.92 -19.90
N ARG A 176 -17.59 13.17 -20.38
CA ARG A 176 -16.58 14.10 -19.87
C ARG A 176 -16.78 14.46 -18.40
N ARG A 177 -18.04 14.60 -17.96
CA ARG A 177 -18.34 14.81 -16.54
C ARG A 177 -17.89 13.61 -15.71
N LEU A 178 -18.21 12.39 -16.14
CA LEU A 178 -17.77 11.17 -15.48
C LEU A 178 -16.24 11.14 -15.34
N LEU A 179 -15.50 11.29 -16.44
CA LEU A 179 -14.02 11.29 -16.42
C LEU A 179 -13.42 12.40 -15.55
N ARG A 180 -14.11 13.54 -15.39
CA ARG A 180 -13.66 14.63 -14.52
C ARG A 180 -13.71 14.26 -13.03
N GLU A 181 -14.65 13.43 -12.61
CA GLU A 181 -14.72 12.94 -11.22
C GLU A 181 -13.48 12.12 -10.84
N PHE A 182 -12.85 11.48 -11.83
CA PHE A 182 -11.63 10.69 -11.67
C PHE A 182 -10.34 11.53 -11.63
N ILE A 183 -10.36 12.85 -11.82
CA ILE A 183 -9.13 13.67 -11.81
C ILE A 183 -8.50 13.74 -10.40
N TRP A 184 -9.31 13.56 -9.36
CA TRP A 184 -8.88 13.70 -7.96
C TRP A 184 -8.65 12.37 -7.24
N THR A 185 -8.88 11.23 -7.90
CA THR A 185 -8.62 9.92 -7.31
C THR A 185 -7.12 9.68 -7.22
N ARG A 186 -6.64 9.30 -6.03
CA ARG A 186 -5.21 9.15 -5.75
C ARG A 186 -4.74 7.71 -5.87
N ARG A 187 -5.65 6.77 -5.63
CA ARG A 187 -5.46 5.34 -5.86
C ARG A 187 -6.76 4.80 -6.38
N TYR A 188 -6.88 4.78 -7.71
CA TYR A 188 -8.11 4.40 -8.38
C TYR A 188 -8.68 3.11 -7.82
N LEU A 189 -7.89 2.05 -7.59
CA LEU A 189 -8.42 0.81 -7.04
C LEU A 189 -9.02 0.95 -5.62
N ASP A 190 -8.38 1.72 -4.73
CA ASP A 190 -8.84 1.91 -3.34
C ASP A 190 -10.05 2.88 -3.28
N ASP A 191 -10.05 3.94 -4.10
CA ASP A 191 -11.11 4.94 -4.19
C ASP A 191 -12.37 4.36 -4.89
N LEU A 192 -12.18 3.44 -5.84
CA LEU A 192 -13.26 2.85 -6.61
C LEU A 192 -14.00 1.73 -5.88
N LEU A 193 -13.34 1.04 -4.93
CA LEU A 193 -13.99 0.03 -4.08
C LEU A 193 -14.87 0.64 -2.97
N SER A 194 -15.16 1.94 -3.04
CA SER A 194 -16.17 2.64 -2.23
C SER A 194 -17.58 2.11 -2.54
N LEU A 195 -17.90 0.97 -1.93
CA LEU A 195 -19.19 0.33 -1.68
C LEU A 195 -20.37 0.74 -2.59
N ARG A 196 -20.75 -0.20 -3.48
CA ARG A 196 -22.06 -0.28 -4.16
C ARG A 196 -22.30 0.77 -5.27
N ASN A 197 -21.29 1.07 -6.08
CA ASN A 197 -21.47 1.80 -7.35
C ASN A 197 -21.66 0.82 -8.53
N PRO A 198 -22.89 0.69 -9.10
CA PRO A 198 -23.18 -0.26 -10.18
C PRO A 198 -22.51 0.12 -11.51
N HIS A 199 -22.02 1.34 -11.65
CA HIS A 199 -21.30 1.79 -12.85
C HIS A 199 -19.81 1.45 -12.80
N LEU A 200 -19.31 0.98 -11.67
CA LEU A 200 -17.88 0.95 -11.42
C LEU A 200 -17.24 -0.37 -11.84
N GLU A 201 -17.90 -1.49 -11.57
CA GLU A 201 -17.44 -2.82 -11.99
C GLU A 201 -17.22 -2.92 -13.51
N PRO A 202 -18.11 -2.40 -14.39
CA PRO A 202 -17.87 -2.37 -15.84
C PRO A 202 -16.76 -1.41 -16.28
N LEU A 203 -16.44 -0.40 -15.46
CA LEU A 203 -15.43 0.63 -15.76
C LEU A 203 -14.05 0.32 -15.18
N LEU A 204 -13.94 -0.66 -14.27
CA LEU A 204 -12.66 -1.09 -13.73
C LEU A 204 -11.81 -1.82 -14.76
N LYS A 205 -12.44 -2.49 -15.74
CA LYS A 205 -11.76 -3.45 -16.62
C LYS A 205 -11.87 -3.06 -18.09
N ARG A 206 -10.74 -3.08 -18.78
CA ARG A 206 -10.63 -2.94 -20.23
C ARG A 206 -11.01 -4.28 -20.86
N GLY A 207 -12.25 -4.42 -21.31
CA GLY A 207 -12.60 -5.44 -22.30
C GLY A 207 -12.14 -5.03 -23.70
N ALA A 208 -12.48 -5.81 -24.74
CA ALA A 208 -12.23 -5.48 -26.16
C ALA A 208 -12.95 -4.21 -26.67
N GLY A 209 -13.66 -3.49 -25.79
CA GLY A 209 -14.40 -2.26 -26.07
C GLY A 209 -15.06 -1.74 -24.80
N PRO A 210 -15.90 -0.70 -24.90
CA PRO A 210 -16.76 -0.29 -23.80
C PRO A 210 -17.61 -1.47 -23.33
N ALA A 211 -17.79 -1.63 -22.02
CA ALA A 211 -18.71 -2.63 -21.50
C ALA A 211 -20.12 -2.43 -22.10
N PRO A 212 -20.97 -3.48 -22.22
CA PRO A 212 -22.32 -3.33 -22.72
C PRO A 212 -23.06 -2.19 -22.00
N GLY A 213 -23.61 -1.24 -22.77
CA GLY A 213 -24.26 -0.03 -22.25
C GLY A 213 -23.34 1.11 -21.81
N HIS A 214 -22.01 0.97 -21.95
CA HIS A 214 -21.03 2.00 -21.63
C HIS A 214 -20.40 2.58 -22.89
N VAL A 215 -19.87 3.80 -22.79
CA VAL A 215 -19.29 4.57 -23.91
C VAL A 215 -17.77 4.63 -23.83
N ILE A 216 -17.22 4.40 -22.63
CA ILE A 216 -15.79 4.44 -22.33
C ILE A 216 -15.27 3.02 -22.09
N HIS A 217 -14.01 2.78 -22.44
CA HIS A 217 -13.34 1.54 -22.05
C HIS A 217 -12.91 1.63 -20.58
N GLY A 218 -12.84 0.47 -19.93
CA GLY A 218 -12.44 0.42 -18.52
C GLY A 218 -10.95 0.70 -18.29
N LEU A 219 -10.62 0.81 -17.02
CA LEU A 219 -9.35 1.33 -16.51
C LEU A 219 -8.18 0.36 -16.67
N TYR A 220 -8.26 -0.81 -16.04
CA TYR A 220 -7.15 -1.76 -15.97
C TYR A 220 -7.35 -2.93 -16.94
N PRO A 221 -6.26 -3.55 -17.44
CA PRO A 221 -6.37 -4.66 -18.36
C PRO A 221 -6.83 -5.94 -17.64
N GLU A 222 -7.32 -6.94 -18.38
CA GLU A 222 -7.92 -8.18 -17.83
C GLU A 222 -6.95 -8.99 -16.96
N GLU A 223 -5.64 -8.86 -17.17
CA GLU A 223 -4.60 -9.52 -16.35
C GLU A 223 -4.61 -9.04 -14.90
N LEU A 224 -5.11 -7.82 -14.64
CA LEU A 224 -5.34 -7.26 -13.31
C LEU A 224 -6.72 -7.58 -12.74
N ASP A 225 -7.57 -8.32 -13.45
CA ASP A 225 -8.80 -8.84 -12.86
C ASP A 225 -8.44 -9.56 -11.55
N ILE A 226 -9.33 -9.64 -10.57
CA ILE A 226 -9.21 -10.55 -9.44
C ILE A 226 -10.52 -11.36 -9.47
N PRO A 227 -10.53 -12.56 -10.08
CA PRO A 227 -11.72 -13.38 -10.14
C PRO A 227 -12.11 -13.72 -8.72
N VAL A 228 -13.41 -13.89 -8.53
CA VAL A 228 -13.95 -14.47 -7.30
C VAL A 228 -13.22 -15.79 -7.07
N GLN A 229 -12.40 -15.83 -6.03
CA GLN A 229 -11.60 -17.00 -5.73
C GLN A 229 -12.53 -18.07 -5.15
N GLN A 230 -12.87 -19.07 -5.95
CA GLN A 230 -13.50 -20.29 -5.46
C GLN A 230 -12.44 -21.37 -5.46
N HIS A 231 -12.19 -21.95 -4.29
CA HIS A 231 -11.25 -23.06 -4.18
C HIS A 231 -12.05 -24.34 -3.96
N PRO A 232 -11.78 -25.43 -4.71
CA PRO A 232 -12.56 -26.67 -4.61
C PRO A 232 -12.59 -27.30 -3.21
N HIS A 233 -11.61 -26.98 -2.36
CA HIS A 233 -11.52 -27.48 -0.99
C HIS A 233 -12.26 -26.60 0.03
N LEU A 234 -12.79 -25.44 -0.37
CA LEU A 234 -13.56 -24.55 0.48
C LEU A 234 -15.06 -24.74 0.25
N PRO A 235 -15.91 -24.56 1.27
CA PRO A 235 -17.35 -24.47 1.08
C PRO A 235 -17.73 -23.36 0.10
N VAL A 236 -18.82 -23.54 -0.65
CA VAL A 236 -19.35 -22.53 -1.60
C VAL A 236 -19.69 -21.21 -0.90
N SER A 237 -20.03 -21.28 0.38
CA SER A 237 -20.32 -20.11 1.22
C SER A 237 -19.08 -19.30 1.57
N ASP A 238 -17.87 -19.85 1.46
CA ASP A 238 -16.68 -19.22 2.01
C ASP A 238 -15.88 -18.51 0.92
N VAL A 239 -15.47 -17.27 1.20
CA VAL A 239 -14.81 -16.40 0.22
C VAL A 239 -13.42 -16.02 0.75
N PRO A 240 -12.34 -16.50 0.12
CA PRO A 240 -10.99 -16.07 0.45
C PRO A 240 -10.66 -14.72 -0.18
N PHE A 241 -10.03 -13.87 0.61
CA PHE A 241 -9.52 -12.58 0.19
C PHE A 241 -8.18 -12.31 0.86
N LEU A 242 -7.11 -12.16 0.07
CA LEU A 242 -5.73 -12.06 0.57
C LEU A 242 -5.39 -13.23 1.52
N ASP A 243 -5.24 -12.92 2.80
CA ASP A 243 -4.93 -13.83 3.90
C ASP A 243 -6.11 -14.04 4.87
N VAL A 244 -7.32 -13.67 4.44
CA VAL A 244 -8.55 -13.78 5.22
C VAL A 244 -9.53 -14.71 4.50
N LEU A 245 -10.12 -15.64 5.24
CA LEU A 245 -11.26 -16.43 4.77
C LEU A 245 -12.53 -15.88 5.40
N ILE A 246 -13.43 -15.35 4.58
CA ILE A 246 -14.76 -14.88 5.03
C ILE A 246 -15.70 -16.08 4.99
N CYS A 247 -16.18 -16.52 6.15
CA CYS A 247 -17.05 -17.68 6.29
C CYS A 247 -18.47 -17.21 6.60
N PHE A 248 -19.43 -17.50 5.74
CA PHE A 248 -20.81 -17.06 5.91
C PHE A 248 -21.65 -18.13 6.62
N VAL A 249 -22.32 -17.74 7.71
CA VAL A 249 -23.16 -18.60 8.53
C VAL A 249 -24.58 -18.02 8.59
N PRO A 250 -25.57 -18.65 7.94
CA PRO A 250 -26.95 -18.26 8.10
C PRO A 250 -27.44 -18.66 9.49
N VAL A 251 -27.87 -17.69 10.30
CA VAL A 251 -28.44 -17.90 11.63
C VAL A 251 -29.76 -17.14 11.72
N ASP A 252 -30.87 -17.85 11.96
CA ASP A 252 -32.21 -17.27 12.14
C ASP A 252 -32.68 -16.33 11.01
N GLY A 253 -32.35 -16.68 9.75
CA GLY A 253 -32.69 -15.85 8.59
C GLY A 253 -31.81 -14.62 8.40
N VAL A 254 -30.83 -14.39 9.27
CA VAL A 254 -29.80 -13.36 9.15
C VAL A 254 -28.49 -14.00 8.74
N CYS A 255 -27.91 -13.53 7.64
CA CYS A 255 -26.58 -13.96 7.22
C CYS A 255 -25.54 -13.26 8.11
N ARG A 256 -24.87 -14.02 8.98
CA ARG A 256 -23.69 -13.55 9.72
C ARG A 256 -22.44 -14.04 8.98
N PHE A 257 -21.32 -13.39 9.21
CA PHE A 257 -20.04 -13.91 8.76
C PHE A 257 -19.03 -13.90 9.91
N THR A 258 -18.08 -14.82 9.84
CA THR A 258 -16.87 -14.82 10.66
C THR A 258 -15.66 -14.81 9.72
N THR A 259 -14.48 -14.55 10.27
CA THR A 259 -13.24 -14.53 9.49
C THR A 259 -12.22 -15.45 10.12
N ARG A 260 -11.46 -16.13 9.25
CA ARG A 260 -10.39 -17.05 9.62
C ARG A 260 -9.11 -16.71 8.85
N LEU A 261 -7.98 -17.25 9.29
CA LEU A 261 -6.75 -17.17 8.50
C LEU A 261 -6.93 -17.97 7.20
N TYR A 262 -6.65 -17.35 6.07
CA TYR A 262 -6.50 -18.04 4.80
C TYR A 262 -5.02 -18.03 4.40
N ASP A 263 -4.42 -19.21 4.26
CA ASP A 263 -3.05 -19.33 3.79
C ASP A 263 -3.01 -20.28 2.59
N LYS A 264 -2.78 -19.68 1.40
CA LYS A 264 -2.72 -20.38 0.12
C LYS A 264 -1.70 -21.51 0.08
N ARG A 265 -0.72 -21.51 0.99
CA ARG A 265 0.30 -22.56 1.07
C ARG A 265 -0.24 -23.88 1.62
N TYR A 266 -1.42 -23.89 2.25
CA TYR A 266 -2.08 -25.11 2.73
C TYR A 266 -3.01 -25.75 1.69
N GLN A 267 -3.07 -25.22 0.46
CA GLN A 267 -3.88 -25.83 -0.58
C GLN A 267 -3.35 -27.23 -0.92
N PRO A 268 -4.23 -28.19 -1.29
CA PRO A 268 -3.83 -29.56 -1.64
C PRO A 268 -2.71 -29.63 -2.68
N ALA A 269 -2.65 -28.68 -3.63
CA ALA A 269 -1.59 -28.61 -4.64
C ALA A 269 -0.18 -28.39 -4.08
N PHE A 270 -0.06 -27.77 -2.90
CA PHE A 270 1.23 -27.53 -2.24
C PHE A 270 1.56 -28.54 -1.15
N LEU A 271 0.73 -29.58 -0.95
CA LEU A 271 0.90 -30.57 0.14
C LEU A 271 2.29 -31.25 0.11
N HIS A 272 2.85 -31.41 -1.08
CA HIS A 272 4.16 -32.04 -1.28
C HIS A 272 5.32 -31.04 -1.44
N VAL A 273 5.05 -29.74 -1.34
CA VAL A 273 6.05 -28.68 -1.44
C VAL A 273 6.46 -28.24 -0.04
N ARG A 274 7.73 -28.40 0.31
CA ARG A 274 8.29 -27.86 1.57
C ARG A 274 8.41 -26.33 1.47
N LEU A 275 7.33 -25.63 1.83
CA LEU A 275 7.34 -24.18 1.94
C LEU A 275 7.76 -23.77 3.36
N SER A 276 8.88 -23.04 3.48
CA SER A 276 9.30 -22.51 4.78
C SER A 276 8.46 -21.27 5.12
N ARG A 277 7.50 -21.42 6.04
CA ARG A 277 6.64 -20.30 6.47
C ARG A 277 7.38 -19.27 7.33
N PHE A 278 8.33 -19.74 8.14
CA PHE A 278 9.14 -18.91 9.03
C PHE A 278 10.62 -19.23 8.90
N ILE A 279 11.44 -18.25 9.26
CA ILE A 279 12.90 -18.34 9.26
C ILE A 279 13.34 -19.29 10.38
N HIS A 280 14.37 -20.11 10.15
CA HIS A 280 14.93 -20.98 11.19
C HIS A 280 15.70 -20.17 12.25
N SER A 281 15.69 -20.60 13.51
CA SER A 281 16.37 -19.89 14.61
C SER A 281 17.89 -19.76 14.36
N SER A 282 18.49 -20.74 13.69
CA SER A 282 19.91 -20.73 13.29
C SER A 282 20.23 -19.99 11.98
N SER A 283 19.25 -19.34 11.34
CA SER A 283 19.47 -18.59 10.09
C SER A 283 20.41 -17.39 10.29
N ASN A 284 21.05 -16.92 9.22
CA ASN A 284 21.88 -15.70 9.22
C ASN A 284 21.07 -14.39 9.24
N VAL A 285 19.73 -14.45 9.26
CA VAL A 285 18.88 -13.25 9.39
C VAL A 285 19.06 -12.60 10.77
N ASN A 286 18.94 -11.27 10.82
CA ASN A 286 19.04 -10.47 12.05
C ASN A 286 18.11 -11.00 13.17
N GLU A 287 18.68 -11.19 14.37
CA GLU A 287 17.98 -11.62 15.58
C GLU A 287 16.79 -10.74 15.96
N ALA A 288 16.84 -9.44 15.68
CA ALA A 288 15.71 -8.55 15.91
C ALA A 288 14.48 -8.96 15.10
N ALA A 289 14.67 -9.35 13.83
CA ALA A 289 13.59 -9.82 12.97
C ALA A 289 13.06 -11.17 13.44
N LYS A 290 13.92 -12.07 13.95
CA LYS A 290 13.50 -13.36 14.51
C LYS A 290 12.68 -13.22 15.79
N ARG A 291 13.06 -12.31 16.69
CA ARG A 291 12.37 -12.09 17.98
C ARG A 291 10.96 -11.52 17.84
N THR A 292 10.69 -10.80 16.75
CA THR A 292 9.39 -10.14 16.52
C THR A 292 8.41 -11.02 15.76
N ILE A 293 8.81 -12.18 15.22
CA ILE A 293 7.95 -13.04 14.40
C ILE A 293 6.66 -13.39 15.14
N PHE A 294 6.77 -13.93 16.36
CA PHE A 294 5.60 -14.35 17.12
C PHE A 294 4.65 -13.16 17.40
N ILE A 295 5.18 -12.04 17.90
CA ILE A 295 4.37 -10.87 18.24
C ILE A 295 3.68 -10.30 16.99
N SER A 296 4.40 -10.21 15.88
CA SER A 296 3.87 -9.75 14.59
C SER A 296 2.72 -10.66 14.11
N GLN A 297 2.92 -11.98 14.15
CA GLN A 297 1.87 -12.93 13.75
C GLN A 297 0.69 -12.93 14.72
N PHE A 298 0.92 -12.84 16.02
CA PHE A 298 -0.15 -12.72 17.02
C PHE A 298 -1.06 -11.52 16.69
N ARG A 299 -0.47 -10.34 16.45
CA ARG A 299 -1.22 -9.13 16.11
C ARG A 299 -1.95 -9.22 14.78
N ARG A 300 -1.37 -9.92 13.81
CA ARG A 300 -2.01 -10.20 12.53
C ARG A 300 -3.24 -11.10 12.72
N LEU A 301 -3.08 -12.24 13.40
CA LEU A 301 -4.16 -13.18 13.68
C LEU A 301 -5.29 -12.53 14.48
N GLN A 302 -4.93 -11.65 15.43
CA GLN A 302 -5.89 -10.89 16.22
C GLN A 302 -6.80 -9.99 15.36
N ARG A 303 -6.25 -9.43 14.27
CA ARG A 303 -7.01 -8.55 13.36
C ARG A 303 -7.83 -9.33 12.34
N ILE A 304 -7.38 -10.55 12.01
CA ILE A 304 -7.99 -11.37 10.97
C ILE A 304 -9.09 -12.26 11.54
N ILE A 305 -8.93 -12.80 12.74
CA ILE A 305 -9.79 -13.86 13.26
C ILE A 305 -10.81 -13.26 14.23
N LEU A 306 -12.10 -13.40 13.90
CA LEU A 306 -13.20 -12.94 14.74
C LEU A 306 -13.63 -13.99 15.78
N ASP A 307 -13.41 -15.26 15.49
CA ASP A 307 -13.79 -16.38 16.36
C ASP A 307 -12.69 -16.75 17.35
N ILE A 308 -13.02 -16.79 18.64
CA ILE A 308 -12.03 -17.00 19.71
C ILE A 308 -11.43 -18.41 19.69
N ASP A 309 -12.23 -19.42 19.38
CA ASP A 309 -11.75 -20.81 19.34
C ASP A 309 -10.78 -21.01 18.17
N ASN A 310 -11.11 -20.45 17.00
CA ASN A 310 -10.20 -20.43 15.85
C ASN A 310 -8.92 -19.62 16.15
N PHE A 311 -9.02 -18.51 16.89
CA PHE A 311 -7.85 -17.72 17.27
C PHE A 311 -6.91 -18.53 18.18
N ILE A 312 -7.47 -19.24 19.17
CA ILE A 312 -6.69 -20.12 20.07
C ILE A 312 -5.99 -21.22 19.27
N PHE A 313 -6.70 -21.85 18.34
CA PHE A 313 -6.14 -22.87 17.46
C PHE A 313 -4.96 -22.34 16.64
N GLU A 314 -5.11 -21.22 15.96
CA GLU A 314 -4.07 -20.62 15.11
C GLU A 314 -2.85 -20.13 15.91
N ILE A 315 -3.05 -19.65 17.15
CA ILE A 315 -1.94 -19.32 18.05
C ILE A 315 -1.19 -20.58 18.48
N ALA A 316 -1.90 -21.67 18.78
CA ALA A 316 -1.27 -22.95 19.12
C ALA A 316 -0.46 -23.49 17.94
N ASP A 317 -1.03 -23.49 16.72
CA ASP A 317 -0.35 -23.90 15.49
C ASP A 317 0.91 -23.06 15.21
N LEU A 318 0.82 -21.74 15.40
CA LEU A 318 1.97 -20.84 15.27
C LEU A 318 3.10 -21.20 16.25
N ILE A 319 2.78 -21.50 17.51
CA ILE A 319 3.77 -21.89 18.52
C ILE A 319 4.45 -23.20 18.10
N VAL A 320 3.67 -24.20 17.70
CA VAL A 320 4.20 -25.50 17.24
C VAL A 320 5.10 -25.31 16.02
N THR A 321 4.63 -24.56 15.02
CA THR A 321 5.39 -24.28 13.80
C THR A 321 6.71 -23.58 14.10
N LEU A 322 6.75 -22.61 15.03
CA LEU A 322 7.99 -21.96 15.42
C LEU A 322 8.91 -22.89 16.23
N MET A 323 8.36 -23.77 17.07
CA MET A 323 9.16 -24.78 17.78
C MET A 323 9.89 -25.71 16.80
N GLU A 324 9.24 -26.14 15.71
CA GLU A 324 9.86 -26.92 14.64
C GLU A 324 11.00 -26.17 13.92
N ARG A 325 11.01 -24.84 13.98
CA ARG A 325 12.07 -23.98 13.45
C ARG A 325 13.16 -23.65 14.47
N GLY A 326 13.17 -24.35 15.61
CA GLY A 326 14.20 -24.24 16.64
C GLY A 326 13.99 -23.07 17.62
N TYR A 327 12.77 -22.53 17.73
CA TYR A 327 12.43 -21.51 18.74
C TYR A 327 12.05 -22.18 20.06
N LEU A 328 12.41 -21.53 21.18
CA LEU A 328 12.22 -22.11 22.51
C LEU A 328 10.78 -21.95 23.01
N ARG A 329 10.12 -23.06 23.33
CA ARG A 329 8.74 -23.11 23.86
C ARG A 329 8.51 -22.17 25.06
N PRO A 330 9.38 -22.12 26.10
CA PRO A 330 9.15 -21.22 27.24
C PRO A 330 9.11 -19.74 26.86
N GLN A 331 9.91 -19.34 25.86
CA GLN A 331 9.94 -17.97 25.38
C GLN A 331 8.67 -17.62 24.60
N LEU A 332 8.21 -18.52 23.72
CA LEU A 332 6.97 -18.33 22.95
C LEU A 332 5.74 -18.27 23.86
N LEU A 333 5.67 -19.15 24.87
CA LEU A 333 4.58 -19.14 25.85
C LEU A 333 4.58 -17.86 26.69
N ARG A 334 5.76 -17.37 27.10
CA ARG A 334 5.86 -16.07 27.78
C ARG A 334 5.37 -14.93 26.89
N GLN A 335 5.81 -14.87 25.64
CA GLN A 335 5.34 -13.86 24.69
C GLN A 335 3.82 -13.93 24.48
N CYS A 336 3.25 -15.13 24.39
CA CYS A 336 1.80 -15.32 24.29
C CYS A 336 1.08 -14.81 25.55
N ALA A 337 1.53 -15.22 26.73
CA ALA A 337 0.97 -14.78 28.00
C ALA A 337 1.04 -13.24 28.15
N ASP A 338 2.17 -12.64 27.78
CA ASP A 338 2.33 -11.19 27.76
C ASP A 338 1.29 -10.55 26.83
N GLN A 339 1.16 -11.03 25.58
CA GLN A 339 0.18 -10.46 24.64
C GLN A 339 -1.26 -10.60 25.16
N LEU A 340 -1.65 -11.76 25.69
CA LEU A 340 -2.99 -11.98 26.23
C LEU A 340 -3.27 -11.12 27.47
N PHE A 341 -2.28 -10.97 28.36
CA PHE A 341 -2.38 -10.07 29.51
C PHE A 341 -2.59 -8.62 29.08
N PHE A 342 -1.88 -8.17 28.03
CA PHE A 342 -2.04 -6.83 27.47
C PHE A 342 -3.29 -6.70 26.57
N LEU A 343 -4.08 -7.75 26.35
CA LEU A 343 -5.26 -7.75 25.47
C LEU A 343 -6.47 -8.47 26.12
N PRO A 344 -6.93 -8.04 27.30
CA PRO A 344 -8.04 -8.68 28.00
C PRO A 344 -9.34 -8.68 27.19
N GLN A 345 -9.50 -7.75 26.24
CA GLN A 345 -10.66 -7.67 25.36
C GLN A 345 -10.84 -8.88 24.43
N LEU A 346 -9.77 -9.65 24.16
CA LEU A 346 -9.90 -10.90 23.41
C LEU A 346 -10.77 -11.94 24.12
N PHE A 347 -10.95 -11.80 25.44
CA PHE A 347 -11.79 -12.66 26.28
C PHE A 347 -13.13 -12.02 26.65
N LEU A 348 -13.44 -10.82 26.14
CA LEU A 348 -14.68 -10.08 26.46
C LEU A 348 -15.81 -10.33 25.46
N VAL A 349 -15.65 -11.25 24.51
CA VAL A 349 -16.74 -11.68 23.64
C VAL A 349 -17.66 -12.59 24.48
N GLN A 350 -18.68 -11.97 25.07
CA GLN A 350 -19.76 -12.52 25.91
C GLN A 350 -19.48 -12.67 27.42
N ARG A 351 -19.72 -11.58 28.16
CA ARG A 351 -20.64 -11.68 29.30
C ARG A 351 -21.85 -10.77 29.02
N PRO A 352 -23.05 -11.31 28.80
CA PRO A 352 -24.28 -10.54 28.92
C PRO A 352 -24.29 -9.87 30.30
N GLU A 353 -24.88 -8.69 30.37
CA GLU A 353 -24.96 -7.78 31.52
C GLU A 353 -25.49 -8.41 32.82
N GLN A 354 -24.70 -9.24 33.49
CA GLN A 354 -24.96 -9.68 34.86
C GLN A 354 -23.62 -9.75 35.61
N GLN A 355 -23.30 -8.65 36.27
CA GLN A 355 -22.37 -8.45 37.40
C GLN A 355 -21.65 -7.11 37.28
N ARG A 356 -22.41 -6.01 37.21
CA ARG A 356 -22.00 -4.79 37.91
C ARG A 356 -22.33 -5.00 39.38
N SER A 357 -21.38 -5.50 40.16
CA SER A 357 -21.18 -5.05 41.53
C SER A 357 -19.84 -5.56 42.06
N HIS A 358 -19.13 -4.70 42.77
CA HIS A 358 -17.94 -4.98 43.59
C HIS A 358 -16.59 -5.19 42.87
N SER A 359 -15.87 -4.08 42.63
CA SER A 359 -14.69 -3.72 43.43
C SER A 359 -13.93 -2.57 42.75
N GLY A 360 -13.69 -1.50 43.50
CA GLY A 360 -13.12 -0.26 42.99
C GLY A 360 -11.61 -0.32 42.72
N ALA A 361 -11.19 0.40 41.68
CA ALA A 361 -9.89 1.07 41.57
C ALA A 361 -9.95 2.10 40.44
N THR A 362 -10.44 3.30 40.76
CA THR A 362 -10.30 4.48 39.91
C THR A 362 -8.85 4.96 39.96
N ALA A 363 -8.15 4.87 38.83
CA ALA A 363 -6.93 5.66 38.60
C ALA A 363 -7.14 6.51 37.35
N GLU A 364 -7.05 7.83 37.53
CA GLU A 364 -7.45 8.88 36.58
C GLU A 364 -6.65 8.88 35.26
N PRO A 365 -7.24 9.39 34.15
CA PRO A 365 -6.62 9.40 32.81
C PRO A 365 -5.45 10.40 32.63
N GLN A 366 -5.34 11.41 33.50
CA GLN A 366 -4.51 12.60 33.27
C GLN A 366 -2.99 12.37 33.42
N ARG A 367 -2.54 11.25 34.02
CA ARG A 367 -1.09 10.96 34.20
C ARG A 367 -0.41 10.23 33.03
N ARG A 368 -1.11 9.92 31.93
CA ARG A 368 -0.57 9.03 30.87
C ARG A 368 0.20 9.73 29.74
N LEU A 369 0.11 11.05 29.57
CA LEU A 369 0.73 11.78 28.45
C LEU A 369 1.68 12.93 28.85
N SER A 370 1.86 13.19 30.14
CA SER A 370 2.69 14.29 30.66
C SER A 370 4.18 14.24 30.25
N GLY A 371 4.64 13.14 29.62
CA GLY A 371 5.99 12.99 29.07
C GLY A 371 6.13 13.15 27.55
N ALA A 372 5.06 13.39 26.77
CA ALA A 372 5.18 13.37 25.30
C ALA A 372 6.03 14.52 24.72
N GLN A 373 6.15 15.64 25.44
CA GLN A 373 7.04 16.76 25.07
C GLN A 373 8.54 16.42 25.18
N GLN A 374 8.90 15.32 25.85
CA GLN A 374 10.29 14.85 26.02
C GLN A 374 10.56 13.54 25.27
N LEU A 375 9.75 13.19 24.26
CA LEU A 375 10.02 12.04 23.41
C LEU A 375 11.37 12.25 22.68
N PRO A 376 12.30 11.28 22.72
CA PRO A 376 13.58 11.34 21.98
C PRO A 376 13.36 11.06 20.48
N GLY A 377 12.42 11.78 19.88
CA GLY A 377 11.98 11.63 18.50
C GLY A 377 12.97 12.16 17.49
N ARG A 378 12.98 11.57 16.29
CA ARG A 378 13.76 12.04 15.14
C ARG A 378 12.86 12.88 14.24
N TYR A 379 13.30 14.08 13.89
CA TYR A 379 12.60 14.94 12.93
C TYR A 379 13.35 14.90 11.60
N ASP A 380 12.64 14.74 10.48
CA ASP A 380 13.24 14.55 9.16
C ASP A 380 12.59 15.45 8.09
N GLY A 381 13.28 15.66 6.98
CA GLY A 381 12.80 16.52 5.88
C GLY A 381 12.84 18.02 6.19
N GLY A 382 13.79 18.45 7.03
CA GLY A 382 13.95 19.85 7.43
C GLY A 382 13.04 20.31 8.59
N PHE A 383 12.27 19.38 9.18
CA PHE A 383 11.62 19.62 10.45
C PHE A 383 12.62 19.48 11.61
N THR A 384 12.43 20.32 12.61
CA THR A 384 13.11 20.26 13.90
C THR A 384 12.06 20.37 15.01
N ARG A 385 12.47 20.20 16.26
CA ARG A 385 11.59 20.36 17.41
C ARG A 385 11.05 21.80 17.54
N GLU A 386 11.78 22.77 17.00
CA GLU A 386 11.47 24.20 17.00
C GLU A 386 10.55 24.60 15.84
N THR A 387 10.29 23.70 14.89
CA THR A 387 9.43 24.01 13.76
C THR A 387 7.98 24.24 14.25
N PRO A 388 7.31 25.35 13.87
CA PRO A 388 5.99 25.71 14.40
C PRO A 388 4.95 24.59 14.29
N VAL A 389 4.86 23.93 13.12
CA VAL A 389 3.89 22.84 12.90
C VAL A 389 4.13 21.63 13.81
N VAL A 390 5.38 21.36 14.19
CA VAL A 390 5.75 20.29 15.12
C VAL A 390 5.34 20.67 16.54
N GLN A 391 5.57 21.92 16.94
CA GLN A 391 5.14 22.42 18.26
C GLN A 391 3.62 22.39 18.38
N TRP A 392 2.90 22.80 17.33
CA TRP A 392 1.44 22.73 17.27
C TRP A 392 0.93 21.30 17.38
N LEU A 393 1.55 20.34 16.68
CA LEU A 393 1.17 18.92 16.76
C LEU A 393 1.17 18.44 18.21
N TRP A 394 2.29 18.66 18.92
CA TRP A 394 2.40 18.21 20.32
C TRP A 394 1.52 19.02 21.26
N SER A 395 1.32 20.31 21.01
CA SER A 395 0.36 21.13 21.77
C SER A 395 -1.05 20.57 21.66
N ILE A 396 -1.51 20.30 20.44
CA ILE A 396 -2.84 19.75 20.16
C ILE A 396 -3.01 18.40 20.84
N VAL A 397 -2.07 17.48 20.61
CA VAL A 397 -2.15 16.10 21.14
C VAL A 397 -2.16 16.09 22.67
N LEU A 398 -1.37 16.94 23.32
CA LEU A 398 -1.23 16.93 24.78
C LEU A 398 -2.33 17.69 25.52
N HIS A 399 -2.73 18.84 24.98
CA HIS A 399 -3.52 19.82 25.73
C HIS A 399 -4.92 20.04 25.17
N GLU A 400 -5.17 19.67 23.91
CA GLU A 400 -6.43 19.98 23.23
C GLU A 400 -7.27 18.77 22.80
N LEU A 401 -6.66 17.59 22.68
CA LEU A 401 -7.37 16.35 22.39
C LEU A 401 -8.02 15.77 23.65
N THR A 402 -9.20 15.16 23.48
CA THR A 402 -9.84 14.39 24.55
C THR A 402 -9.05 13.12 24.85
N PRO A 403 -9.21 12.50 26.04
CA PRO A 403 -8.55 11.23 26.36
C PRO A 403 -8.83 10.12 25.33
N GLU A 404 -10.04 10.12 24.74
CA GLU A 404 -10.46 9.22 23.67
C GLU A 404 -9.68 9.50 22.38
N ASP A 405 -9.60 10.77 21.96
CA ASP A 405 -8.86 11.18 20.76
C ASP A 405 -7.36 10.96 20.90
N GLN A 406 -6.82 11.11 22.11
CA GLN A 406 -5.42 10.83 22.42
C GLN A 406 -5.08 9.33 22.23
N ARG A 407 -5.99 8.43 22.62
CA ARG A 407 -5.85 6.99 22.37
C ARG A 407 -5.95 6.68 20.89
N ALA A 408 -6.91 7.30 20.21
CA ALA A 408 -7.09 7.13 18.77
C ALA A 408 -5.88 7.68 17.98
N PHE A 409 -5.28 8.79 18.41
CA PHE A 409 -4.02 9.30 17.89
C PHE A 409 -2.87 8.30 18.10
N LEU A 410 -2.75 7.72 19.29
CA LEU A 410 -1.71 6.73 19.56
C LEU A 410 -1.87 5.50 18.67
N ALA A 411 -3.11 5.04 18.45
CA ALA A 411 -3.43 3.96 17.52
C ALA A 411 -3.11 4.32 16.06
N PHE A 412 -3.47 5.53 15.63
CA PHE A 412 -3.14 6.06 14.30
C PHE A 412 -1.62 6.10 14.07
N PHE A 413 -0.87 6.53 15.08
CA PHE A 413 0.56 6.76 14.96
C PHE A 413 1.42 5.49 15.12
N THR A 414 1.02 4.59 16.03
CA THR A 414 1.83 3.43 16.46
C THR A 414 1.18 2.08 16.15
N GLY A 415 -0.07 2.08 15.67
CA GLY A 415 -0.87 0.88 15.47
C GLY A 415 -1.44 0.28 16.76
N SER A 416 -1.28 0.96 17.92
CA SER A 416 -1.74 0.54 19.24
C SER A 416 -2.27 1.75 20.03
N ASP A 417 -3.40 1.60 20.72
CA ASP A 417 -3.98 2.61 21.62
C ASP A 417 -3.31 2.63 23.02
N ARG A 418 -2.29 1.79 23.23
CA ARG A 418 -1.54 1.66 24.49
C ARG A 418 -0.06 2.01 24.34
N SER A 419 0.50 2.62 25.39
CA SER A 419 1.91 2.93 25.56
C SER A 419 2.78 1.66 25.63
N PRO A 420 4.02 1.65 25.07
CA PRO A 420 4.95 0.54 25.23
C PRO A 420 5.34 0.27 26.70
N ILE A 421 5.90 -0.92 26.95
CA ILE A 421 6.28 -1.41 28.30
C ILE A 421 7.28 -0.48 29.03
N GLY A 422 8.05 0.35 28.30
CA GLY A 422 8.94 1.38 28.87
C GLY A 422 8.32 2.77 29.07
N GLY A 423 6.99 2.90 28.93
CA GLY A 423 6.31 4.18 28.87
C GLY A 423 6.48 4.87 27.51
N LEU A 424 5.76 5.98 27.29
CA LEU A 424 5.85 6.75 26.05
C LEU A 424 7.29 7.20 25.75
N GLY A 425 8.11 7.46 26.78
CA GLY A 425 9.53 7.84 26.62
C GLY A 425 10.43 6.80 25.92
N SER A 426 9.99 5.54 25.82
CA SER A 426 10.68 4.50 25.04
C SER A 426 10.30 4.49 23.56
N LEU A 427 9.23 5.20 23.19
CA LEU A 427 8.80 5.39 21.82
C LEU A 427 9.78 6.36 21.15
N ARG A 428 10.32 5.96 19.99
CA ARG A 428 11.17 6.82 19.15
C ARG A 428 10.33 7.30 17.95
N PRO A 429 9.46 8.31 18.12
CA PRO A 429 8.64 8.81 17.04
C PRO A 429 9.52 9.42 15.95
N VAL A 430 9.21 9.14 14.69
CA VAL A 430 9.81 9.86 13.56
C VAL A 430 8.75 10.78 12.98
N ILE A 431 8.99 12.09 12.97
CA ILE A 431 8.10 13.06 12.29
C ILE A 431 8.83 13.57 11.06
N GLN A 432 8.33 13.20 9.89
CA GLN A 432 8.92 13.54 8.61
C GLN A 432 8.02 14.51 7.86
N ARG A 433 8.62 15.55 7.29
CA ARG A 433 7.90 16.52 6.46
C ARG A 433 7.37 15.88 5.17
N ASP A 434 6.07 16.02 4.91
CA ASP A 434 5.40 15.65 3.65
C ASP A 434 5.04 16.90 2.83
N GLY A 435 6.06 17.64 2.39
CA GLY A 435 5.91 18.80 1.53
C GLY A 435 5.52 20.11 2.24
N PRO A 436 5.12 21.15 1.47
CA PRO A 436 4.67 22.44 2.00
C PRO A 436 3.23 22.37 2.55
N ASP A 437 2.66 23.52 2.94
CA ASP A 437 1.25 23.61 3.31
C ASP A 437 0.37 23.07 2.16
N SER A 438 -0.55 22.18 2.50
CA SER A 438 -1.46 21.55 1.55
C SER A 438 -2.72 21.06 2.26
N ASP A 439 -3.69 20.55 1.51
CA ASP A 439 -4.90 19.94 2.06
C ASP A 439 -4.81 18.42 2.27
N LYS A 440 -3.62 17.85 2.06
CA LYS A 440 -3.32 16.46 2.41
C LYS A 440 -3.63 16.20 3.89
N LEU A 441 -4.01 14.98 4.23
CA LEU A 441 -4.10 14.53 5.62
C LEU A 441 -2.71 14.06 6.10
N PRO A 442 -2.41 14.18 7.41
CA PRO A 442 -1.25 13.49 7.96
C PRO A 442 -1.42 11.98 7.76
N THR A 443 -0.32 11.26 7.56
CA THR A 443 -0.32 9.80 7.38
C THR A 443 0.72 9.14 8.27
N SER A 444 0.54 7.87 8.60
CA SER A 444 1.43 7.14 9.52
C SER A 444 1.87 5.80 8.96
N HIS A 445 3.16 5.51 9.08
CA HIS A 445 3.75 4.19 8.91
C HIS A 445 3.93 3.55 10.29
N THR A 446 2.87 2.90 10.76
CA THR A 446 2.78 2.32 12.12
C THR A 446 3.87 1.28 12.41
N CYS A 447 4.34 0.55 11.39
CA CYS A 447 5.44 -0.42 11.51
C CYS A 447 6.77 0.22 11.97
N PHE A 448 6.95 1.52 11.72
CA PHE A 448 8.18 2.26 12.01
C PHE A 448 7.95 3.47 12.93
N ASN A 449 6.76 3.61 13.54
CA ASN A 449 6.36 4.77 14.35
C ASN A 449 6.69 6.11 13.67
N THR A 450 6.46 6.18 12.35
CA THR A 450 6.77 7.35 11.53
C THR A 450 5.49 8.04 11.08
N MET A 451 5.38 9.35 11.30
CA MET A 451 4.29 10.19 10.80
C MET A 451 4.80 11.13 9.73
N LEU A 452 4.13 11.12 8.59
CA LEU A 452 4.29 12.05 7.51
C LEU A 452 3.35 13.24 7.77
N LEU A 453 3.95 14.40 8.01
CA LEU A 453 3.24 15.61 8.41
C LEU A 453 3.45 16.72 7.36
N PRO A 454 2.38 17.16 6.66
CA PRO A 454 2.45 18.34 5.80
C PRO A 454 2.81 19.60 6.59
N GLY A 455 3.50 20.54 5.95
CA GLY A 455 3.89 21.81 6.57
C GLY A 455 2.75 22.81 6.70
N TYR A 456 1.67 22.46 7.40
CA TYR A 456 0.47 23.29 7.52
C TYR A 456 0.78 24.71 8.00
N SER A 457 0.11 25.69 7.40
CA SER A 457 0.33 27.12 7.67
C SER A 457 -0.28 27.62 8.98
N THR A 458 -1.27 26.91 9.54
CA THR A 458 -1.98 27.34 10.75
C THR A 458 -2.26 26.19 11.70
N HIS A 459 -2.30 26.52 13.00
CA HIS A 459 -2.66 25.62 14.09
C HIS A 459 -4.05 24.99 13.90
N ALA A 460 -5.04 25.81 13.52
CA ALA A 460 -6.42 25.36 13.30
C ALA A 460 -6.53 24.33 12.16
N LYS A 461 -5.79 24.55 11.06
CA LYS A 461 -5.75 23.61 9.93
C LYS A 461 -5.14 22.27 10.33
N LEU A 462 -4.03 22.30 11.07
CA LEU A 462 -3.42 21.07 11.61
C LEU A 462 -4.41 20.30 12.49
N LYS A 463 -5.08 20.97 13.43
CA LYS A 463 -6.05 20.33 14.33
C LYS A 463 -7.19 19.65 13.58
N ALA A 464 -7.82 20.37 12.65
CA ALA A 464 -8.93 19.84 11.85
C ALA A 464 -8.50 18.64 11.00
N LYS A 465 -7.35 18.72 10.33
CA LYS A 465 -6.83 17.62 9.49
C LYS A 465 -6.37 16.42 10.32
N LEU A 466 -5.80 16.66 11.50
CA LEU A 466 -5.38 15.61 12.42
C LEU A 466 -6.57 14.82 12.98
N LEU A 467 -7.60 15.50 13.47
CA LEU A 467 -8.83 14.85 13.95
C LEU A 467 -9.48 14.02 12.85
N LEU A 468 -9.62 14.60 11.66
CA LEU A 468 -10.19 13.90 10.51
C LEU A 468 -9.37 12.65 10.14
N ALA A 469 -8.04 12.72 10.20
CA ALA A 469 -7.18 11.57 9.95
C ALA A 469 -7.33 10.48 11.01
N ILE A 470 -7.45 10.85 12.29
CA ILE A 470 -7.63 9.91 13.40
C ILE A 470 -8.99 9.21 13.31
N GLU A 471 -10.06 9.95 13.05
CA GLU A 471 -11.43 9.42 12.93
C GLU A 471 -11.55 8.40 11.79
N ASN A 472 -10.85 8.63 10.68
CA ASN A 472 -10.91 7.78 9.48
C ASN A 472 -9.79 6.73 9.44
N ALA A 473 -8.99 6.58 10.49
CA ALA A 473 -7.87 5.64 10.54
C ALA A 473 -8.25 4.22 11.03
N GLN A 474 -9.50 3.99 11.43
CA GLN A 474 -9.97 2.65 11.78
C GLN A 474 -10.14 1.80 10.51
N GLY A 475 -9.15 0.98 10.16
CA GLY A 475 -9.33 -0.04 9.12
C GLY A 475 -10.44 -1.03 9.50
N PHE A 476 -11.24 -1.49 8.53
CA PHE A 476 -12.35 -2.48 8.63
C PHE A 476 -13.05 -2.65 10.00
N GLY A 477 -13.22 -1.56 10.74
CA GLY A 477 -14.13 -1.49 11.87
C GLY A 477 -15.52 -1.34 11.28
N LEU A 478 -16.16 -2.45 10.94
CA LEU A 478 -17.58 -2.44 10.61
C LEU A 478 -18.35 -1.85 11.78
N ARG A 479 -19.11 -0.79 11.51
CA ARG A 479 -20.29 -0.43 12.29
C ARG A 479 -21.51 -1.08 11.68
#